data_AF-W9VCN8-F1
#
_entry.id   AF-W9VCN8-F1
#
_cell.length_a   1.000
_cell.length_b   1.000
_cell.length_c   1.000
_cell.angle_alpha   90.00
_cell.angle_beta   90.00
_cell.angle_gamma   90.00
#
_symmetry.space_group_name_H-M   'P 1'
#
loop_
_entity.id
_entity.type
_entity.pdbx_description
1 polymer ?
#
loop_
_entity_poly.entity_id
_entity_poly.type
_entity_poly.pdbx_seq_one_letter_code
_entity_poly.pdbx_strand_id
1 'polypeptide(L)'
;MVEPKIAASARARQLVAPLLVPSDAPFKDYLRATDYCTAVMNYTESQDDREYLAQWRAAFTALMVANEEDRAALIKQLRKDFQYDRSPLASLKPVRRRTT
;
A
#
# COMPACT_ATOMS: atom_id res chain seq x y z
N MET A 1 7.26 16.89 11.14
CA MET A 1 6.85 15.68 11.88
C MET A 1 7.60 14.51 11.26
N VAL A 2 8.36 13.75 12.05
CA VAL A 2 9.06 12.55 11.55
C VAL A 2 7.98 11.48 11.40
N GLU A 3 7.67 11.07 10.17
CA GLU A 3 6.74 9.95 9.95
C GLU A 3 7.33 8.68 10.59
N PRO A 4 6.53 7.94 11.37
CA PRO A 4 7.03 6.77 12.07
C PRO A 4 7.47 5.71 11.05
N LYS A 5 8.67 5.18 11.25
CA LYS A 5 9.12 4.00 10.51
C LYS A 5 8.26 2.82 10.92
N ILE A 6 7.81 2.04 9.94
CA ILE A 6 7.04 0.83 10.19
C ILE A 6 7.99 -0.36 10.33
N ALA A 7 7.89 -1.08 11.44
CA ALA A 7 8.62 -2.31 11.67
C ALA A 7 8.02 -3.43 10.81
N ALA A 8 8.87 -4.22 10.16
CA ALA A 8 8.47 -5.38 9.38
C ALA A 8 9.69 -6.27 9.11
N SER A 9 9.45 -7.56 8.96
CA SER A 9 10.47 -8.51 8.52
C SER A 9 10.90 -8.23 7.08
N ALA A 10 12.13 -8.64 6.75
CA ALA A 10 12.62 -8.57 5.37
C ALA A 10 11.71 -9.33 4.40
N ARG A 11 11.11 -10.44 4.85
CA ARG A 11 10.13 -11.22 4.07
C ARG A 11 8.90 -10.39 3.75
N ALA A 12 8.28 -9.74 4.73
CA ALA A 12 7.10 -8.90 4.49
C ALA A 12 7.39 -7.76 3.50
N ARG A 13 8.58 -7.16 3.57
CA ARG A 13 9.02 -6.13 2.62
C ARG A 13 9.22 -6.67 1.21
N GLN A 14 9.84 -7.84 1.07
CA GLN A 14 10.04 -8.51 -0.23
C GLN A 14 8.72 -8.86 -0.91
N LEU A 15 7.66 -9.14 -0.15
CA LEU A 15 6.33 -9.44 -0.68
C LEU A 15 5.64 -8.19 -1.27
N VAL A 16 5.85 -7.02 -0.65
CA VAL A 16 5.24 -5.75 -1.09
C VAL A 16 5.97 -5.13 -2.28
N ALA A 17 7.30 -5.22 -2.30
CA ALA A 17 8.14 -4.60 -3.33
C ALA A 17 7.66 -4.81 -4.80
N PRO A 18 7.36 -6.05 -5.25
CA PRO A 18 6.93 -6.28 -6.63
C PRO A 18 5.52 -5.76 -6.94
N LEU A 19 4.71 -5.47 -5.92
CA LEU A 19 3.33 -4.99 -6.07
C LEU A 19 3.26 -3.47 -6.27
N LEU A 20 4.38 -2.76 -6.07
CA LEU A 20 4.48 -1.30 -6.22
C LEU A 20 4.91 -0.91 -7.63
N VAL A 21 4.21 -1.44 -8.63
CA VAL A 21 4.43 -1.09 -10.05
C VAL A 21 3.19 -0.43 -10.65
N PRO A 22 3.36 0.58 -11.53
CA PRO A 22 2.27 1.03 -12.39
C PRO A 22 1.63 -0.17 -13.10
N SER A 23 0.31 -0.11 -13.25
CA SER A 23 -0.47 -1.18 -13.84
C SER A 23 -1.40 -0.61 -14.91
N ASP A 24 -1.46 -1.30 -16.05
CA ASP A 24 -2.40 -1.03 -17.14
C ASP A 24 -3.81 -1.58 -16.85
N ALA A 25 -3.93 -2.47 -15.85
CA ALA A 25 -5.18 -3.06 -15.38
C ALA A 25 -5.33 -2.86 -13.85
N PRO A 26 -5.38 -1.59 -13.37
CA PRO A 26 -5.14 -1.23 -11.97
C PRO A 26 -6.13 -1.90 -11.02
N PHE A 27 -7.40 -2.01 -11.41
CA PHE A 27 -8.38 -2.67 -10.55
C PHE A 27 -7.99 -4.12 -10.24
N LYS A 28 -7.67 -4.90 -11.29
CA LYS A 28 -7.34 -6.32 -11.17
C LYS A 28 -6.02 -6.55 -10.43
N ASP A 29 -5.00 -5.79 -10.77
CA ASP A 29 -3.66 -6.01 -10.24
C ASP A 29 -3.55 -5.58 -8.77
N TYR A 30 -4.16 -4.46 -8.40
CA TYR A 30 -4.18 -4.03 -7.00
C TYR A 30 -5.18 -4.83 -6.15
N LEU A 31 -6.28 -5.35 -6.72
CA LEU A 31 -7.11 -6.34 -6.02
C LEU A 31 -6.29 -7.59 -5.65
N ARG A 32 -5.53 -8.13 -6.61
CA ARG A 32 -4.61 -9.25 -6.33
C ARG A 32 -3.59 -8.89 -5.25
N ALA A 33 -3.04 -7.68 -5.28
CA ALA A 33 -2.13 -7.21 -4.23
C ALA A 33 -2.81 -7.19 -2.85
N THR A 34 -4.06 -6.72 -2.76
CA THR A 34 -4.82 -6.72 -1.51
C THR A 34 -5.10 -8.13 -0.99
N ASP A 35 -5.50 -9.05 -1.87
CA ASP A 35 -5.78 -10.45 -1.52
C ASP A 35 -4.50 -11.15 -1.05
N TYR A 36 -3.38 -10.86 -1.69
CA TYR A 36 -2.08 -11.41 -1.30
C TYR A 36 -1.65 -10.93 0.10
N CYS A 37 -1.79 -9.63 0.39
CA CYS A 37 -1.58 -9.11 1.74
C CYS A 37 -2.49 -9.81 2.76
N THR A 38 -3.78 -9.95 2.46
CA THR A 38 -4.74 -10.65 3.33
C THR A 38 -4.35 -12.10 3.58
N ALA A 39 -3.97 -12.84 2.53
CA ALA A 39 -3.54 -14.22 2.66
C ALA A 39 -2.34 -14.34 3.60
N VAL A 40 -1.29 -13.53 3.39
CA VAL A 40 -0.09 -13.58 4.25
C VAL A 40 -0.40 -13.17 5.68
N MET A 41 -1.25 -12.16 5.89
CA MET A 41 -1.69 -11.75 7.23
C MET A 41 -2.38 -12.89 8.00
N ASN A 42 -3.11 -13.76 7.32
CA ASN A 42 -3.80 -14.90 7.95
C ASN A 42 -2.86 -16.01 8.39
N TYR A 43 -1.63 -16.08 7.85
CA TYR A 43 -0.68 -17.17 8.10
C TYR A 43 0.60 -16.72 8.81
N THR A 44 0.77 -15.42 9.08
CA THR A 44 1.94 -14.92 9.83
C THR A 44 1.61 -14.79 11.31
N GLU A 45 2.53 -15.23 12.17
CA GLU A 45 2.42 -15.07 13.62
C GLU A 45 2.94 -13.71 14.09
N SER A 46 3.80 -13.06 13.28
CA SER A 46 4.38 -11.74 13.60
C SER A 46 3.31 -10.65 13.57
N GLN A 47 3.17 -9.93 14.69
CA GLN A 47 2.25 -8.79 14.78
C GLN A 47 2.72 -7.63 13.90
N ASP A 48 4.02 -7.33 13.89
CA ASP A 48 4.61 -6.26 13.07
C ASP A 48 4.34 -6.49 11.58
N ASP A 49 4.50 -7.73 11.10
CA ASP A 49 4.20 -8.07 9.70
C ASP A 49 2.70 -7.93 9.39
N ARG A 50 1.81 -8.27 10.33
CA ARG A 50 0.37 -8.08 10.15
C ARG A 50 0.02 -6.61 10.02
N GLU A 51 0.54 -5.76 10.90
CA GLU A 51 0.30 -4.32 10.87
C GLU A 51 0.88 -3.68 9.60
N TYR A 52 2.12 -4.05 9.23
CA TYR A 52 2.76 -3.62 8.00
C TYR A 52 1.90 -3.98 6.77
N LEU A 53 1.51 -5.25 6.63
CA LEU A 53 0.71 -5.72 5.49
C LEU A 53 -0.70 -5.12 5.49
N ALA A 54 -1.30 -4.85 6.65
CA ALA A 54 -2.59 -4.17 6.73
C ALA A 54 -2.53 -2.75 6.17
N GLN A 55 -1.46 -2.01 6.47
CA GLN A 55 -1.26 -0.66 5.94
C GLN A 55 -1.04 -0.68 4.42
N TRP A 56 -0.23 -1.60 3.92
CA TRP A 56 -0.02 -1.76 2.47
C TRP A 56 -1.27 -2.24 1.73
N ARG A 57 -2.07 -3.11 2.35
CA ARG A 57 -3.38 -3.50 1.83
C ARG A 57 -4.28 -2.29 1.64
N ALA A 58 -4.37 -1.39 2.63
CA ALA A 58 -5.14 -0.16 2.50
C ALA A 58 -4.65 0.72 1.35
N ALA A 59 -3.33 0.81 1.14
CA ALA A 59 -2.73 1.55 0.05
C ALA A 59 -3.05 0.95 -1.33
N PHE A 60 -3.01 -0.38 -1.46
CA PHE A 60 -3.43 -1.06 -2.70
C PHE A 60 -4.92 -0.87 -2.99
N THR A 61 -5.77 -0.90 -1.95
CA THR A 61 -7.19 -0.54 -2.11
C THR A 61 -7.37 0.88 -2.64
N ALA A 62 -6.58 1.85 -2.16
CA ALA A 62 -6.62 3.21 -2.67
C ALA A 62 -6.18 3.31 -4.15
N LEU A 63 -5.12 2.60 -4.54
CA LEU A 63 -4.66 2.53 -5.93
C LEU A 63 -5.70 1.89 -6.87
N MET A 64 -6.45 0.91 -6.37
CA MET A 64 -7.53 0.22 -7.08
C MET A 64 -8.67 1.17 -7.47
N VAL A 65 -9.00 2.14 -6.61
CA VAL A 65 -10.18 3.03 -6.79
C VAL A 65 -9.85 4.45 -7.26
N ALA A 66 -8.57 4.85 -7.23
CA ALA A 66 -8.13 6.16 -7.70
C ALA A 66 -8.36 6.33 -9.22
N ASN A 67 -8.60 7.58 -9.66
CA ASN A 67 -8.52 7.91 -11.08
C ASN A 67 -7.06 7.85 -11.57
N GLU A 68 -6.84 8.02 -12.87
CA GLU A 68 -5.53 7.83 -13.48
C GLU A 68 -4.44 8.80 -12.97
N GLU A 69 -4.77 10.09 -12.88
CA GLU A 69 -3.85 11.12 -12.41
C GLU A 69 -3.48 10.92 -10.93
N ASP A 70 -4.50 10.73 -10.09
CA ASP A 70 -4.32 10.48 -8.65
C ASP A 70 -3.55 9.18 -8.41
N ARG A 71 -3.82 8.13 -9.20
CA ARG A 71 -3.10 6.86 -9.11
C ARG A 71 -1.63 7.01 -9.45
N ALA A 72 -1.29 7.74 -10.52
CA ALA A 72 0.10 7.98 -10.92
C ALA A 72 0.87 8.78 -9.84
N ALA A 73 0.22 9.78 -9.24
CA ALA A 73 0.78 10.52 -8.13
C ALA A 73 0.95 9.65 -6.87
N LEU A 74 -0.07 8.85 -6.55
CA LEU A 74 -0.10 7.99 -5.37
C LEU A 74 0.97 6.90 -5.45
N ILE A 75 1.09 6.17 -6.57
CA ILE A 75 2.09 5.10 -6.71
C ILE A 75 3.52 5.64 -6.61
N LYS A 76 3.76 6.86 -7.13
CA LYS A 76 5.05 7.54 -7.00
C LYS A 76 5.38 7.86 -5.55
N GLN A 77 4.38 8.31 -4.77
CA GLN A 77 4.58 8.60 -3.36
C GLN A 77 4.77 7.31 -2.53
N LEU A 78 3.93 6.30 -2.74
CA LEU A 78 4.03 5.01 -2.06
C LEU A 78 5.39 4.32 -2.28
N ARG A 79 5.98 4.43 -3.48
CA ARG A 79 7.34 3.95 -3.74
C ARG A 79 8.39 4.65 -2.88
N LYS A 80 8.25 5.96 -2.64
CA LYS A 80 9.14 6.68 -1.72
C LYS A 80 8.94 6.22 -0.29
N ASP A 81 7.68 6.08 0.14
CA ASP A 81 7.38 5.62 1.50
C ASP A 81 7.98 4.23 1.75
N PHE A 82 7.84 3.33 0.77
CA PHE A 82 8.49 2.02 0.80
C PHE A 82 10.02 2.12 0.91
N GLN A 83 10.66 2.97 0.10
CA GLN A 83 12.11 3.16 0.12
C GLN A 83 12.64 3.68 1.47
N TYR A 84 11.85 4.50 2.16
CA TYR A 84 12.24 5.10 3.44
C TYR A 84 11.64 4.39 4.66
N ASP A 85 11.03 3.21 4.47
CA ASP A 85 10.36 2.42 5.51
C ASP A 85 9.25 3.17 6.26
N ARG A 86 8.52 4.04 5.55
CA ARG A 86 7.44 4.85 6.11
C ARG A 86 6.10 4.17 5.93
N SER A 87 5.17 4.53 6.81
CA SER A 87 3.77 4.13 6.67
C SER A 87 3.18 4.66 5.34
N PRO A 88 2.54 3.79 4.52
CA PRO A 88 1.85 4.25 3.33
C PRO A 88 0.56 5.02 3.64
N LEU A 89 0.06 4.95 4.89
CA LEU A 89 -1.18 5.62 5.29
C LEU A 89 -1.08 7.15 5.23
N ALA A 90 0.10 7.72 5.50
CA ALA A 90 0.31 9.16 5.43
C ALA A 90 0.11 9.72 4.02
N SER A 91 0.31 8.89 3.00
CA SER A 91 0.14 9.23 1.59
C SER A 91 -1.30 9.08 1.10
N LEU A 92 -2.17 8.46 1.90
CA LEU A 92 -3.59 8.33 1.59
C LEU A 92 -4.27 9.66 1.87
N LYS A 93 -4.45 10.46 0.82
CA LYS A 93 -5.23 11.69 0.91
C LYS A 93 -6.71 11.31 1.09
N PRO A 94 -7.43 11.98 2.00
CA PRO A 94 -8.88 11.83 2.04
C PRO A 94 -9.45 12.24 0.68
N VAL A 95 -10.34 11.40 0.14
CA VAL A 95 -11.09 11.75 -1.07
C VAL A 95 -11.84 13.04 -0.76
N ARG A 96 -11.45 14.15 -1.41
CA ARG A 96 -12.27 15.37 -1.39
C ARG A 96 -13.57 15.00 -2.08
N ARG A 97 -14.61 14.68 -1.31
CA ARG A 97 -15.98 14.68 -1.83
C ARG A 97 -16.18 16.07 -2.39
N ARG A 98 -16.27 16.21 -3.72
CA ARG A 98 -16.87 17.39 -4.32
C ARG A 98 -18.31 17.39 -3.80
N THR A 99 -18.59 18.22 -2.80
CA THR A 99 -19.94 18.69 -2.55
C THR A 99 -20.35 19.47 -3.79
N THR A 100 -21.03 18.78 -4.70
CA THR A 100 -21.91 19.39 -5.70
C THR A 100 -23.17 19.87 -5.03
#